data_AF-A0A914D4R4-F1
#
_entry.id   AF-A0A914D4R4-F1
#
_cell.length_a   1.000
_cell.length_b   1.000
_cell.length_c   1.000
_cell.angle_alpha   90.00
_cell.angle_beta   90.00
_cell.angle_gamma   90.00
#
_symmetry.space_group_name_H-M   'P 1'
#
loop_
_entity.id
_entity.type
_entity.pdbx_description
1 polymer ?
#
loop_
_entity_poly.entity_id
_entity_poly.type
_entity_poly.pdbx_seq_one_letter_code
_entity_poly.pdbx_strand_id
1 'polypeptide(L)' 'MNSVTEGSSRGVPMVCIPLFSEQSRNANLLKYRGTAVVVEKKDLMNGEVLEAAINEILIND' A
#
# COMPACT_ATOMS: atom_id res chain seq x y z
N MET A 1 -9.65 9.14 -0.73
CA MET A 1 -10.03 8.02 -1.63
C MET A 1 -9.51 8.17 -3.07
N ASN A 2 -9.10 9.37 -3.50
CA ASN A 2 -8.74 9.65 -4.90
C ASN A 2 -7.57 8.79 -5.42
N SER A 3 -6.43 8.76 -4.72
CA SER A 3 -5.25 8.00 -5.15
C SER A 3 -5.52 6.49 -5.28
N VAL A 4 -6.33 5.94 -4.37
CA VAL A 4 -6.76 4.55 -4.42
C VAL A 4 -7.57 4.27 -5.70
N THR A 5 -8.52 5.14 -6.00
CA THR A 5 -9.36 5.00 -7.20
C THR A 5 -8.53 5.13 -8.47
N GLU A 6 -7.59 6.07 -8.50
CA GLU A 6 -6.70 6.30 -9.63
C GLU A 6 -5.79 5.08 -9.90
N GLY A 7 -5.11 4.57 -8.87
CA GLY A 7 -4.25 3.40 -8.99
C GLY A 7 -5.03 2.15 -9.39
N SER A 8 -6.15 1.88 -8.72
CA SER A 8 -7.02 0.75 -9.05
C SER A 8 -7.60 0.82 -10.46
N SER A 9 -7.98 2.01 -10.95
CA SER A 9 -8.50 2.18 -12.31
C SER A 9 -7.48 1.84 -13.40
N ARG A 10 -6.19 1.92 -13.09
CA ARG A 10 -5.07 1.60 -13.98
C ARG A 10 -4.48 0.22 -13.74
N GLY A 11 -5.02 -0.55 -12.80
CA GLY A 11 -4.46 -1.84 -12.41
C GLY A 11 -3.06 -1.73 -11.81
N VAL A 12 -2.72 -0.58 -11.20
CA VAL A 12 -1.41 -0.37 -10.58
C VAL A 12 -1.47 -0.84 -9.13
N PRO A 13 -0.66 -1.83 -8.73
CA PRO A 13 -0.62 -2.29 -7.35
C PRO A 13 0.09 -1.25 -6.47
N MET A 14 -0.26 -1.17 -5.18
CA MET A 14 0.08 -0.01 -4.34
C MET A 14 0.80 -0.41 -3.04
N VAL A 15 1.87 0.31 -2.68
CA VAL A 15 2.38 0.35 -1.31
C VAL A 15 1.69 1.50 -0.58
N CYS A 16 0.85 1.18 0.40
CA CYS A 16 0.03 2.15 1.12
C CYS A 16 0.65 2.47 2.50
N ILE A 17 0.97 3.74 2.74
CA ILE A 17 1.44 4.24 4.05
C ILE A 17 0.39 5.22 4.61
N PRO A 18 -0.60 4.74 5.38
CA PRO A 18 -1.65 5.60 5.89
C PRO A 18 -1.12 6.53 7.00
N LEU A 19 -1.34 7.84 6.84
CA LEU A 19 -0.86 8.82 7.82
C LEU A 19 -1.88 9.13 8.91
N PHE A 20 -3.15 9.31 8.52
CA PHE A 20 -4.26 9.63 9.43
C PHE A 20 -5.63 9.41 8.76
N SER A 21 -6.69 9.46 9.59
CA SER A 21 -8.09 9.42 9.17
C SER A 21 -8.46 8.13 8.40
N GLU A 22 -9.25 8.26 7.35
CA GLU A 22 -9.81 7.20 6.52
C GLU A 22 -8.79 6.44 5.65
N GLN A 23 -7.53 6.90 5.56
CA GLN A 23 -6.53 6.25 4.73
C GLN A 23 -6.26 4.80 5.17
N SER A 24 -6.25 4.51 6.48
CA SER A 24 -6.07 3.15 7.00
C SER A 24 -7.18 2.20 6.55
N ARG A 25 -8.44 2.68 6.52
CA ARG A 25 -9.58 1.90 6.03
C ARG A 25 -9.45 1.61 4.52
N ASN A 26 -9.06 2.61 3.75
CA ASN A 26 -8.88 2.47 2.30
C ASN A 26 -7.70 1.54 1.96
N ALA A 27 -6.60 1.64 2.70
CA ALA A 27 -5.43 0.77 2.55
C ALA A 27 -5.76 -0.70 2.86
N ASN A 28 -6.49 -0.95 3.96
CA ASN A 28 -6.93 -2.29 4.32
C ASN A 28 -7.89 -2.90 3.29
N LEU A 29 -8.75 -2.09 2.68
CA LEU A 29 -9.61 -2.54 1.59
C LEU A 29 -8.81 -3.02 0.37
N LEU A 30 -7.74 -2.30 0.01
CA LEU A 30 -6.85 -2.70 -1.08
C LEU A 30 -6.02 -3.94 -0.74
N LYS A 31 -5.52 -4.04 0.49
CA LYS A 31 -4.84 -5.24 0.98
C LYS A 31 -5.75 -6.46 0.94
N TYR A 32 -7.00 -6.32 1.38
CA TYR A 32 -8.01 -7.38 1.30
C TYR A 32 -8.29 -7.83 -0.15
N ARG A 33 -8.23 -6.89 -1.11
CA ARG A 33 -8.36 -7.19 -2.55
C ARG A 33 -7.09 -7.78 -3.17
N GLY A 34 -6.01 -7.93 -2.41
CA GLY A 34 -4.73 -8.44 -2.91
C GLY A 34 -3.98 -7.47 -3.82
N THR A 35 -4.36 -6.19 -3.86
CA THR A 35 -3.76 -5.20 -4.78
C THR A 35 -2.87 -4.18 -4.07
N ALA A 36 -2.58 -4.38 -2.77
CA ALA A 36 -1.71 -3.49 -2.02
C ALA A 36 -1.05 -4.15 -0.81
N VAL A 37 0.17 -3.67 -0.50
CA VAL A 37 0.84 -3.88 0.78
C VAL A 37 0.64 -2.64 1.64
N VAL A 38 0.48 -2.84 2.96
CA VAL A 38 0.30 -1.72 3.91
C VAL A 38 1.51 -1.65 4.82
N VAL A 39 2.16 -0.49 4.85
CA VAL A 39 3.29 -0.18 5.72
C VAL A 39 2.84 0.83 6.76
N GLU A 40 3.08 0.55 8.03
CA GLU A 40 2.73 1.47 9.12
C GLU A 40 3.62 2.72 9.07
N LYS A 41 3.05 3.89 9.39
CA LYS A 41 3.78 5.16 9.32
C LYS A 41 5.07 5.19 10.16
N LYS A 42 5.11 4.42 11.24
CA LYS A 42 6.26 4.32 12.16
C LYS A 42 7.46 3.63 11.48
N ASP A 43 7.18 2.78 10.50
CA ASP A 43 8.18 1.99 9.79
C ASP A 43 8.63 2.67 8.50
N LEU A 44 8.15 3.89 8.22
CA LEU A 44 8.50 4.66 7.02
C LEU A 44 10.00 4.98 6.91
N MET A 45 10.70 5.10 8.03
CA MET A 45 12.15 5.34 8.05
C MET A 45 12.95 4.04 8.08
N ASN A 46 12.29 2.88 8.17
CA ASN A 46 12.94 1.58 8.11
C ASN A 46 13.09 1.16 6.64
N GLY A 47 14.31 1.33 6.13
CA GLY A 47 14.64 0.99 4.75
C GLY A 47 14.37 -0.47 4.40
N GLU A 48 14.65 -1.40 5.32
CA GLU A 48 14.44 -2.84 5.10
C GLU A 48 12.95 -3.18 4.93
N VAL A 49 12.07 -2.53 5.71
CA VAL A 49 10.61 -2.72 5.62
C VAL A 49 10.08 -2.18 4.29
N LEU A 50 10.57 -1.02 3.85
CA LEU A 50 10.18 -0.43 2.58
C LEU A 50 10.65 -1.27 1.39
N GLU A 51 11.90 -1.71 1.42
CA GLU A 51 12.46 -2.60 0.40
C GLU A 51 11.66 -3.90 0.31
N ALA A 52 11.35 -4.52 1.45
CA ALA A 52 10.52 -5.73 1.48
C ALA A 52 9.12 -5.49 0.88
N ALA A 53 8.45 -4.39 1.24
CA ALA A 53 7.12 -4.07 0.72
C ALA A 53 7.11 -3.79 -0.80
N ILE A 54 8.17 -3.13 -1.31
CA ILE A 54 8.34 -2.88 -2.74
C ILE A 54 8.63 -4.18 -3.49
N ASN A 55 9.49 -5.04 -2.95
CA ASN A 55 9.77 -6.34 -3.56
C ASN A 55 8.54 -7.25 -3.55
N GLU A 56 7.77 -7.26 -2.45
CA GLU A 56 6.53 -8.03 -2.34
C GLU A 56 5.55 -7.67 -3.46
N ILE A 57 5.35 -6.37 -3.73
CA ILE A 57 4.35 -5.92 -4.69
C ILE A 57 4.79 -6.00 -6.17
N LEU A 58 6.11 -6.13 -6.42
CA LEU A 58 6.67 -6.17 -7.79
C LEU A 58 7.05 -7.58 -8.25
N ILE A 59 7.41 -8.47 -7.32
CA ILE A 59 8.02 -9.77 -7.65
C ILE A 59 7.07 -10.94 -7.35
N ASN A 60 6.23 -10.83 -6.33
CA ASN A 60 5.30 -11.89 -5.96
C ASN A 60 3.93 -11.65 -6.61
N ASP A 61 3.63 -12.42 -7.66
CA ASP A 61 2.26 -12.75 -8.11
C ASP A 61 1.77 -14.05 -7.43
#